data_AF-A0A957FCR3-F1
#
_entry.id   AF-A0A957FCR3-F1
#
_cell.length_a   1.000
_cell.length_b   1.000
_cell.length_c   1.000
_cell.angle_alpha   90.00
_cell.angle_beta   90.00
_cell.angle_gamma   90.00
#
_symmetry.space_group_name_H-M   'P 1'
#
loop_
_entity.id
_entity.type
_entity.pdbx_description
1 polymer ?
#
loop_
_entity_poly.entity_id
_entity_poly.type
_entity_poly.pdbx_seq_one_letter_code
_entity_poly.pdbx_strand_id
1 'polypeptide(L)'
;NWPLEVLDDASDEIWRLTRGHPFLVQLLCSELVTWFNTAERRAQPHPRRAMLADVVQAAQRALHAGEAYFVNLWEDAGAEGQQVLAEIAKEPRSFVIEEPRSSEGTRFLDRDNPTKWGISL
;
A
#
# COMPACT_ATOMS: atom_id res chain seq x y z
N ASN A 1 4.72 -25.62 4.87
CA ASN A 1 4.77 -25.61 3.39
C ASN A 1 4.12 -24.31 2.92
N TRP A 2 4.97 -23.32 2.67
CA TRP A 2 4.79 -21.88 2.38
C TRP A 2 5.77 -21.58 1.22
N PRO A 3 5.50 -20.69 0.22
CA PRO A 3 4.67 -19.49 0.28
C PRO A 3 3.36 -19.41 -0.54
N LEU A 4 2.57 -18.37 -0.23
CA LEU A 4 1.42 -17.87 -1.03
C LEU A 4 1.91 -17.43 -2.41
N GLU A 5 1.25 -17.88 -3.47
CA GLU A 5 1.51 -17.48 -4.86
C GLU A 5 0.63 -16.26 -5.17
N VAL A 6 1.23 -15.09 -5.34
CA VAL A 6 0.52 -13.88 -5.77
C VAL A 6 0.75 -13.71 -7.26
N LEU A 7 -0.32 -13.69 -8.05
CA LEU A 7 -0.25 -13.49 -9.49
C LEU A 7 0.14 -12.05 -9.84
N ASP A 8 0.63 -11.84 -11.05
CA ASP A 8 1.11 -10.52 -11.51
C ASP A 8 -0.01 -9.47 -11.47
N ASP A 9 -1.22 -9.83 -11.91
CA ASP A 9 -2.40 -8.95 -11.87
C ASP A 9 -2.83 -8.58 -10.45
N ALA A 10 -2.73 -9.53 -9.51
CA ALA A 10 -2.98 -9.27 -8.10
C ALA A 10 -1.91 -8.34 -7.49
N SER A 11 -0.64 -8.53 -7.85
CA SER A 11 0.47 -7.68 -7.39
C SER A 11 0.36 -6.25 -7.92
N ASP A 12 0.02 -6.11 -9.20
CA ASP A 12 -0.22 -4.81 -9.84
C ASP A 12 -1.38 -4.07 -9.19
N GLU A 13 -2.46 -4.77 -8.85
CA GLU A 13 -3.60 -4.16 -8.16
C GLU A 13 -3.24 -3.69 -6.74
N ILE A 14 -2.48 -4.49 -5.99
CA ILE A 14 -1.96 -4.08 -4.67
C ILE A 14 -1.16 -2.79 -4.81
N TRP A 15 -0.25 -2.72 -5.78
CA TRP A 15 0.53 -1.51 -6.05
C TRP A 15 -0.35 -0.33 -6.44
N ARG A 16 -1.32 -0.54 -7.34
CA ARG A 16 -2.22 0.50 -7.84
C ARG A 16 -3.07 1.11 -6.71
N LEU A 17 -3.64 0.27 -5.86
CA LEU A 17 -4.50 0.69 -4.74
C LEU A 17 -3.72 1.44 -3.65
N THR A 18 -2.51 0.97 -3.36
CA THR A 18 -1.70 1.50 -2.25
C THR A 18 -0.77 2.62 -2.68
N ARG A 19 -0.56 2.80 -3.99
CA ARG A 19 0.45 3.70 -4.58
C ARG A 19 1.86 3.48 -4.01
N GLY A 20 2.15 2.27 -3.54
CA GLY A 20 3.42 1.93 -2.90
C GLY A 20 3.59 2.50 -1.48
N HIS A 21 2.57 3.10 -0.87
CA HIS A 21 2.67 3.61 0.50
C HIS A 21 2.93 2.45 1.48
N PRO A 22 4.05 2.44 2.24
CA PRO A 22 4.49 1.27 3.01
C PRO A 22 3.44 0.73 3.98
N PHE A 23 2.76 1.62 4.71
CA PHE A 23 1.71 1.23 5.65
C PHE A 23 0.51 0.58 4.94
N LEU A 24 0.10 1.12 3.78
CA LEU A 24 -1.08 0.62 3.06
C LEU A 24 -0.79 -0.73 2.40
N VAL A 25 0.41 -0.91 1.85
CA VAL A 25 0.90 -2.20 1.34
C VAL A 25 0.87 -3.23 2.46
N GLN A 26 1.44 -2.90 3.61
CA GLN A 26 1.50 -3.82 4.75
C GLN A 26 0.10 -4.20 5.26
N LEU A 27 -0.80 -3.21 5.41
CA LEU A 27 -2.15 -3.41 5.89
C LEU A 27 -2.96 -4.31 4.93
N LEU A 28 -2.92 -4.02 3.63
CA LEU A 28 -3.62 -4.81 2.61
C LEU A 28 -3.08 -6.25 2.58
N CYS A 29 -1.75 -6.42 2.52
CA CYS A 29 -1.13 -7.75 2.50
C CYS A 29 -1.44 -8.56 3.78
N SER A 30 -1.49 -7.89 4.94
CA SER A 30 -1.91 -8.53 6.19
C SER A 30 -3.34 -9.05 6.10
N GLU A 31 -4.29 -8.25 5.61
CA GLU A 31 -5.68 -8.68 5.43
C GLU A 31 -5.82 -9.77 4.36
N LEU A 32 -4.99 -9.75 3.31
CA LEU A 32 -4.94 -10.81 2.32
C LEU A 32 -4.52 -12.15 2.96
N VAL A 33 -3.47 -12.14 3.78
CA VAL A 33 -3.06 -13.35 4.52
C VAL A 33 -4.15 -13.81 5.48
N THR A 34 -4.79 -12.90 6.21
CA THR A 34 -5.93 -13.22 7.10
C THR A 34 -7.08 -13.86 6.32
N TRP A 35 -7.42 -13.32 5.15
CA TRP A 35 -8.43 -13.89 4.25
C TRP A 35 -8.08 -15.32 3.84
N PHE A 36 -6.83 -15.57 3.43
CA PHE A 36 -6.34 -16.91 3.06
C PHE A 36 -6.28 -17.90 4.23
N ASN A 37 -6.31 -17.41 5.47
CA ASN A 37 -6.38 -18.25 6.65
C ASN A 37 -7.80 -18.67 7.02
N THR A 38 -8.84 -18.12 6.38
CA THR A 38 -10.24 -18.51 6.64
C THR A 38 -10.56 -19.89 6.09
N ALA A 39 -11.52 -20.58 6.72
CA ALA A 39 -12.03 -21.85 6.24
C ALA A 39 -12.73 -21.71 4.87
N GLU A 40 -13.44 -20.59 4.68
CA GLU A 40 -14.11 -20.24 3.43
C GLU A 40 -13.12 -20.19 2.26
N ARG A 41 -12.03 -19.43 2.39
CA ARG A 41 -11.07 -19.32 1.29
C ARG A 41 -10.32 -20.62 1.03
N ARG A 42 -10.02 -21.40 2.07
CA ARG A 42 -9.37 -22.71 1.94
C ARG A 42 -10.24 -23.76 1.26
N ALA A 43 -11.56 -23.60 1.29
CA ALA A 43 -12.49 -24.48 0.58
C ALA A 43 -12.58 -24.19 -0.93
N GLN A 44 -12.06 -23.04 -1.39
CA GLN A 44 -12.06 -22.66 -2.80
C GLN A 44 -10.92 -23.36 -3.59
N PRO A 45 -11.05 -23.49 -4.92
CA PRO A 45 -9.95 -23.95 -5.77
C PRO A 45 -8.70 -23.09 -5.61
N HIS A 46 -7.53 -23.71 -5.78
CA HIS A 46 -6.23 -23.05 -5.65
C HIS A 46 -6.11 -22.23 -4.34
N PRO A 47 -6.17 -22.86 -3.16
CA PRO A 47 -6.24 -22.19 -1.86
C PRO A 47 -4.96 -21.44 -1.46
N ARG A 48 -3.98 -21.35 -2.37
CA ARG A 48 -2.71 -20.64 -2.19
C ARG A 48 -2.40 -19.65 -3.30
N ARG A 49 -3.32 -19.46 -4.25
CA ARG A 49 -3.13 -18.54 -5.38
C ARG A 49 -4.00 -17.32 -5.15
N ALA A 50 -3.38 -16.18 -4.90
CA ALA A 50 -4.06 -14.90 -4.77
C ALA A 50 -4.41 -14.36 -6.15
N MET A 51 -5.70 -14.19 -6.38
CA MET A 51 -6.27 -13.61 -7.59
C MET A 51 -6.72 -12.17 -7.32
N LEU A 52 -7.01 -11.41 -8.37
CA LEU A 52 -7.54 -10.05 -8.27
C LEU A 52 -8.72 -9.93 -7.29
N ALA A 53 -9.65 -10.89 -7.32
CA ALA A 53 -10.81 -10.90 -6.42
C ALA A 53 -10.41 -10.98 -4.93
N ASP A 54 -9.35 -11.73 -4.61
CA ASP A 54 -8.84 -11.83 -3.25
C ASP A 54 -8.25 -10.49 -2.77
N VAL A 55 -7.57 -9.76 -3.67
CA VAL A 55 -7.01 -8.43 -3.39
C VAL A 55 -8.14 -7.42 -3.14
N VAL A 56 -9.19 -7.42 -3.96
CA VAL A 56 -10.35 -6.55 -3.75
C VAL A 56 -11.03 -6.84 -2.41
N GLN A 57 -11.22 -8.12 -2.08
CA GLN A 57 -11.78 -8.53 -0.79
C GLN A 57 -10.91 -8.09 0.39
N ALA A 58 -9.59 -8.24 0.28
CA ALA A 58 -8.63 -7.80 1.30
C ALA A 58 -8.60 -6.27 1.44
N ALA A 59 -8.69 -5.52 0.35
CA ALA A 59 -8.73 -4.07 0.36
C ALA A 59 -9.95 -3.53 1.11
N GLN A 60 -11.12 -4.14 0.92
CA GLN A 60 -12.33 -3.79 1.69
C GLN A 60 -12.14 -4.03 3.19
N ARG A 61 -11.53 -5.16 3.56
CA ARG A 61 -11.22 -5.48 4.96
C ARG A 61 -10.19 -4.50 5.53
N ALA A 62 -9.21 -4.09 4.74
CA ALA A 62 -8.18 -3.14 5.13
C ALA A 62 -8.75 -1.74 5.46
N LEU A 63 -9.79 -1.29 4.74
CA LEU A 63 -10.47 -0.02 5.07
C LEU A 63 -11.06 -0.04 6.48
N HIS A 64 -11.60 -1.19 6.92
CA HIS A 64 -12.10 -1.35 8.28
C HIS A 64 -10.98 -1.54 9.30
N ALA A 65 -10.00 -2.40 9.01
CA ALA A 65 -8.89 -2.67 9.92
C ALA A 65 -8.00 -1.43 10.15
N GLY A 66 -7.90 -0.55 9.16
CA GLY A 66 -7.14 0.70 9.20
C GLY A 66 -7.93 1.92 9.66
N GLU A 67 -9.17 1.77 10.14
CA GLU A 67 -10.06 2.89 10.47
C GLU A 67 -9.36 3.95 11.34
N ALA A 68 -8.69 3.53 12.42
CA ALA A 68 -7.97 4.45 13.30
C ALA A 68 -6.86 5.24 12.58
N TYR A 69 -6.15 4.62 11.63
CA TYR A 69 -5.15 5.32 10.82
C TYR A 69 -5.80 6.37 9.92
N PHE A 70 -6.90 6.03 9.25
CA PHE A 70 -7.59 6.97 8.36
C PHE A 70 -8.27 8.11 9.12
N VAL A 71 -8.82 7.83 10.31
CA VAL A 71 -9.34 8.87 11.21
C VAL A 71 -8.23 9.82 11.62
N ASN A 72 -7.08 9.31 12.08
CA ASN A 72 -5.97 10.17 12.47
C ASN A 72 -5.45 11.00 11.27
N LEU A 73 -5.31 10.39 10.10
CA LEU A 73 -4.92 11.09 8.87
C LEU A 73 -5.91 12.22 8.52
N TRP A 74 -7.21 11.97 8.70
CA TRP A 74 -8.26 12.96 8.46
C TRP A 74 -8.21 14.11 9.47
N GLU A 75 -8.04 13.81 10.76
CA GLU A 75 -7.93 14.82 11.80
C GLU A 75 -6.65 15.67 11.64
N ASP A 76 -5.50 15.02 11.40
CA ASP A 76 -4.20 15.67 11.21
C ASP A 76 -4.16 16.57 9.98
N ALA A 77 -4.98 16.30 8.96
CA ALA A 77 -5.08 17.12 7.75
C ALA A 77 -5.68 18.51 8.01
N GLY A 78 -6.47 18.67 9.08
CA GLY A 78 -7.19 19.90 9.40
C GLY A 78 -8.17 20.35 8.30
N ALA A 79 -8.87 21.47 8.52
CA ALA A 79 -10.00 21.87 7.66
C ALA A 79 -9.62 22.05 6.17
N GLU A 80 -8.46 22.65 5.88
CA GLU A 80 -7.99 22.86 4.50
C GLU A 80 -7.56 21.54 3.84
N GLY A 81 -6.81 20.70 4.54
CA GLY A 81 -6.39 19.39 4.03
C GLY A 81 -7.57 18.46 3.81
N GLN A 82 -8.56 18.47 4.71
CA GLN A 82 -9.81 17.73 4.58
C GLN A 82 -10.59 18.12 3.32
N GLN A 83 -10.64 19.42 2.98
CA GLN A 83 -11.26 19.88 1.73
C GLN A 83 -10.53 19.31 0.51
N VAL A 84 -9.18 19.36 0.49
CA VAL A 84 -8.38 18.81 -0.60
C VAL A 84 -8.60 17.30 -0.74
N LEU A 85 -8.54 16.56 0.36
CA LEU A 85 -8.77 15.10 0.36
C LEU A 85 -10.18 14.75 -0.13
N ALA A 86 -11.20 15.51 0.27
CA ALA A 86 -12.57 15.31 -0.18
C ALA A 86 -12.75 15.57 -1.68
N GLU A 87 -12.08 16.59 -2.24
CA GLU A 87 -12.08 16.83 -3.69
C GLU A 87 -11.34 15.71 -4.46
N ILE A 88 -10.18 15.26 -3.96
CA ILE A 88 -9.44 14.13 -4.54
C ILE A 88 -10.31 12.85 -4.54
N ALA A 89 -11.10 12.62 -3.49
CA ALA A 89 -11.96 11.45 -3.39
C ALA A 89 -13.11 11.44 -4.42
N LYS A 90 -13.61 12.61 -4.84
CA LYS A 90 -14.67 12.73 -5.87
C LYS A 90 -14.17 12.38 -7.26
N GLU A 91 -12.89 12.64 -7.53
CA GLU A 91 -12.24 12.32 -8.79
C GLU A 91 -10.92 11.58 -8.54
N PRO A 92 -10.96 10.24 -8.38
CA PRO A 92 -9.76 9.42 -8.30
C PRO A 92 -9.09 9.31 -9.68
N ARG A 93 -8.78 10.44 -10.32
CA ARG A 93 -7.88 10.48 -11.47
C ARG A 93 -6.47 10.24 -10.95
N SER A 94 -5.66 9.54 -11.76
CA SER A 94 -4.23 9.41 -11.52
C SER A 94 -3.60 10.80 -11.56
N PHE A 95 -3.44 11.44 -10.40
CA PHE A 95 -2.54 12.58 -10.29
C PHE A 95 -1.14 12.07 -10.59
N VAL A 96 -0.58 12.50 -11.72
CA VAL A 96 0.85 12.44 -11.95
C VAL A 96 1.42 13.61 -11.15
N ILE A 97 2.13 13.30 -10.06
CA ILE A 97 2.98 14.31 -9.42
C ILE A 97 4.12 14.53 -10.41
N GLU A 98 4.09 15.61 -11.17
CA GLU A 98 5.28 16.07 -11.86
C GLU A 98 6.26 16.53 -10.78
N GLU A 99 7.35 15.78 -10.58
CA GLU A 99 8.45 16.26 -9.76
C GLU A 99 8.88 17.64 -10.28
N PRO A 100 9.03 18.65 -9.41
CA PRO A 100 9.66 19.89 -9.83
C PRO A 100 11.04 19.53 -10.37
N ARG A 101 11.29 19.84 -11.64
CA ARG A 101 12.61 19.66 -12.26
C ARG A 101 13.62 20.42 -11.40
N SER A 102 14.35 19.70 -10.56
CA SER A 102 15.45 20.25 -9.81
C SER A 102 16.55 20.60 -10.81
N SER A 103 16.61 21.87 -11.18
CA SER A 103 17.84 22.49 -11.63
C SER A 103 18.75 22.61 -10.41
N GLU A 104 19.42 21.52 -10.03
CA GLU A 104 20.75 21.49 -9.40
C GLU A 104 21.11 20.07 -8.97
N GLY A 105 22.29 19.63 -9.40
CA GLY A 105 22.75 18.26 -9.26
C GLY A 105 23.01 17.85 -7.81
N THR A 106 22.23 16.90 -7.31
CA THR A 106 22.59 16.16 -6.11
C THR A 106 23.46 14.97 -6.48
N ARG A 107 24.74 15.10 -6.12
CA ARG A 107 25.79 14.07 -6.19
C ARG A 107 25.29 12.78 -5.51
N PHE A 108 25.01 11.75 -6.31
CA PHE A 108 24.70 10.43 -5.78
C PHE A 108 25.91 9.82 -5.07
N LEU A 109 25.60 9.12 -3.99
CA LEU A 109 26.48 8.44 -3.07
C LEU A 109 27.42 7.47 -3.79
N ASP A 110 28.69 7.53 -3.44
CA ASP A 110 29.74 6.59 -3.83
C ASP A 110 29.35 5.16 -3.42
N ARG A 111 29.32 4.25 -4.40
CA ARG A 111 28.84 2.87 -4.24
C ARG A 111 29.85 1.95 -3.53
N ASP A 112 31.04 2.47 -3.19
CA ASP A 112 32.16 1.66 -2.70
C ASP A 112 32.44 1.78 -1.19
N ASN A 113 31.56 2.40 -0.38
CA ASN A 113 31.76 2.47 1.08
C ASN A 113 30.54 2.02 1.92
N PRO A 114 30.41 0.73 2.26
CA PRO A 114 29.23 0.16 2.90
C PRO A 114 29.15 0.31 4.43
N THR A 115 29.95 1.16 5.10
CA THR A 115 30.02 1.18 6.59
C THR A 115 29.54 2.44 7.30
N LYS A 116 28.89 3.40 6.63
CA LYS A 116 28.24 4.54 7.32
C LYS A 116 26.73 4.36 7.46
N TRP A 117 26.32 3.35 8.24
CA TRP A 117 24.97 3.30 8.83
C TRP A 117 25.09 3.60 10.33
N GLY A 118 25.30 4.88 10.66
CA GLY A 118 25.27 5.35 12.04
C GLY A 118 23.83 5.45 12.53
N ILE A 119 23.31 4.37 13.12
CA ILE A 119 22.21 4.43 14.08
C ILE A 119 22.85 4.23 15.45
N SER A 120 22.96 5.30 16.24
CA SER A 120 23.29 5.20 17.65
C SER A 120 22.03 4.80 18.41
N LEU A 121 22.08 3.64 19.10
CA LEU A 121 21.24 3.33 20.26
C LEU A 121 21.80 4.03 21.50
#